data_AF-A0A3P8K246-F1
#
_entry.id   AF-A0A3P8K246-F1
#
_cell.length_a   1.000
_cell.length_b   1.000
_cell.length_c   1.000
_cell.angle_alpha   90.00
_cell.angle_beta   90.00
_cell.angle_gamma   90.00
#
_symmetry.space_group_name_H-M   'P 1'
#
loop_
_entity.id
_entity.type
_entity.pdbx_description
1 polymer ?
#
loop_
_entity_poly.entity_id
_entity_poly.type
_entity_poly.pdbx_seq_one_letter_code
_entity_poly.pdbx_strand_id
1 'polypeptide(L)'
;MQQVADQAKEALQEAEAIPYASCSPQHLQAMRRIAYTHRYVQEVLWLRDSVPQCSSLEDRSAPVKFPEPDSITSDGYRAWLTTLNDLGMQRRMTALGSDNHMVMIDPASFIDVVQLSPDEIHTVLFGTRREQAIVSSEKIDPLIWEKIKNQSAKR
;
A
#
# COMPACT_ATOMS: atom_id res chain seq x y z
N MET A 1 -1.07 -10.50 -8.29
CA MET A 1 -1.75 -9.21 -8.01
C MET A 1 -3.03 -9.35 -7.21
N GLN A 2 -4.03 -10.12 -7.67
CA GLN A 2 -5.33 -10.26 -6.97
C GLN A 2 -5.18 -10.69 -5.50
N GLN A 3 -4.32 -11.67 -5.23
CA GLN A 3 -4.04 -12.17 -3.88
C GLN A 3 -3.55 -11.08 -2.88
N VAL A 4 -2.76 -10.11 -3.34
CA VAL A 4 -2.24 -9.03 -2.47
C VAL A 4 -3.36 -8.07 -2.09
N ALA A 5 -4.18 -7.69 -3.07
CA ALA A 5 -5.33 -6.82 -2.85
C ALA A 5 -6.38 -7.50 -1.96
N ASP A 6 -6.61 -8.79 -2.14
CA ASP A 6 -7.58 -9.55 -1.33
C ASP A 6 -7.12 -9.66 0.13
N GLN A 7 -5.86 -10.02 0.40
CA GLN A 7 -5.33 -10.05 1.77
C GLN A 7 -5.36 -8.67 2.43
N ALA A 8 -5.10 -7.60 1.68
CA ALA A 8 -5.21 -6.24 2.20
C ALA A 8 -6.64 -5.91 2.63
N LYS A 9 -7.64 -6.33 1.84
CA LYS A 9 -9.06 -6.11 2.16
C LYS A 9 -9.52 -6.96 3.34
N GLU A 10 -9.09 -8.22 3.41
CA GLU A 10 -9.34 -9.10 4.56
C GLU A 10 -8.77 -8.50 5.85
N ALA A 11 -7.52 -8.04 5.81
CA ALA A 11 -6.88 -7.36 6.95
C ALA A 11 -7.66 -6.11 7.40
N LEU A 12 -8.15 -5.29 6.45
CA LEU A 12 -8.97 -4.13 6.76
C LEU A 12 -10.32 -4.52 7.38
N GLN A 13 -10.99 -5.55 6.85
CA GLN A 13 -12.25 -6.05 7.41
C GLN A 13 -12.06 -6.55 8.85
N GLU A 14 -10.98 -7.28 9.12
CA GLU A 14 -10.62 -7.70 10.48
C GLU A 14 -10.34 -6.50 11.39
N ALA A 15 -9.65 -5.48 10.87
CA ALA A 15 -9.31 -4.28 11.64
C ALA A 15 -10.55 -3.47 12.03
N GLU A 16 -11.49 -3.28 11.10
CA GLU A 16 -12.77 -2.60 11.39
C GLU A 16 -13.65 -3.38 12.38
N ALA A 17 -13.45 -4.69 12.49
CA ALA A 17 -14.18 -5.55 13.43
C ALA A 17 -13.56 -5.61 14.84
N ILE A 18 -12.45 -4.90 15.11
CA ILE A 18 -11.80 -4.92 16.43
C ILE A 18 -12.76 -4.33 17.49
N PRO A 19 -13.11 -5.08 18.55
CA PRO A 19 -14.13 -4.65 19.52
C PRO A 19 -13.57 -3.80 20.66
N TYR A 20 -12.29 -3.43 20.61
CA TYR A 20 -11.59 -2.68 21.66
C TYR A 20 -11.60 -1.18 21.36
N ALA A 21 -11.55 -0.36 22.42
CA ALA A 21 -11.42 1.07 22.27
C ALA A 21 -10.20 1.45 21.41
N SER A 22 -10.38 2.36 20.46
CA SER A 22 -9.33 2.78 19.52
C SER A 22 -8.07 3.22 20.27
N CYS A 23 -6.91 2.76 19.81
CA CYS A 23 -5.59 3.00 20.39
C CYS A 23 -5.40 2.54 21.86
N SER A 24 -6.30 1.70 22.39
CA SER A 24 -6.04 0.96 23.63
C SER A 24 -4.96 -0.11 23.42
N PRO A 25 -4.30 -0.60 24.50
CA PRO A 25 -3.32 -1.69 24.38
C PRO A 25 -3.86 -2.93 23.66
N GLN A 26 -5.14 -3.28 23.89
CA GLN A 26 -5.80 -4.41 23.24
C GLN A 26 -6.04 -4.16 21.75
N HIS A 27 -6.41 -2.93 21.39
CA HIS A 27 -6.56 -2.51 19.99
C HIS A 27 -5.23 -2.57 19.24
N LEU A 28 -4.16 -2.04 19.83
CA LEU A 28 -2.79 -2.09 19.29
C LEU A 28 -2.31 -3.54 19.12
N GLN A 29 -2.58 -4.39 20.11
CA GLN A 29 -2.24 -5.82 20.02
C GLN A 29 -3.02 -6.53 18.92
N ALA A 30 -4.30 -6.22 18.73
CA ALA A 30 -5.10 -6.77 17.64
C ALA A 30 -4.55 -6.36 16.26
N MET A 31 -4.26 -5.07 16.06
CA MET A 31 -3.63 -4.57 14.84
C MET A 31 -2.27 -5.24 14.56
N ARG A 32 -1.44 -5.45 15.59
CA ARG A 32 -0.17 -6.20 15.47
C ARG A 32 -0.37 -7.64 15.00
N ARG A 33 -1.41 -8.31 15.50
CA ARG A 33 -1.74 -9.68 15.07
C ARG A 33 -2.18 -9.70 13.61
N ILE A 34 -3.03 -8.77 13.20
CA ILE A 34 -3.49 -8.63 11.80
C ILE A 34 -2.29 -8.40 10.87
N ALA A 35 -1.42 -7.44 11.18
CA ALA A 35 -0.20 -7.20 10.39
C ALA A 35 0.71 -8.44 10.33
N TYR A 36 0.78 -9.22 11.42
CA TYR A 36 1.58 -10.44 11.45
C TYR A 36 0.98 -11.60 10.64
N THR A 37 -0.35 -11.75 10.60
CA THR A 37 -1.02 -12.86 9.91
C THR A 37 -1.15 -12.65 8.41
N HIS A 38 -1.25 -11.39 7.97
CA HIS A 38 -1.43 -11.03 6.57
C HIS A 38 -0.08 -10.73 5.91
N ARG A 39 0.44 -11.70 5.14
CA ARG A 39 1.83 -11.72 4.63
C ARG A 39 2.30 -10.42 3.94
N TYR A 40 1.41 -9.73 3.26
CA TYR A 40 1.75 -8.53 2.48
C TYR A 40 1.51 -7.21 3.25
N VAL A 41 0.86 -7.27 4.41
CA VAL A 41 0.59 -6.11 5.25
C VAL A 41 1.80 -5.89 6.16
N GLN A 42 2.47 -4.75 6.00
CA GLN A 42 3.58 -4.37 6.88
C GLN A 42 3.10 -3.60 8.12
N GLU A 43 1.99 -2.89 7.99
CA GLU A 43 1.43 -2.07 9.05
C GLU A 43 -0.07 -1.93 8.90
N VAL A 44 -0.77 -1.91 10.04
CA VAL A 44 -2.18 -1.53 10.15
C VAL A 44 -2.24 -0.24 10.96
N LEU A 45 -2.86 0.80 10.43
CA LEU A 45 -3.07 2.09 11.08
C LEU A 45 -4.54 2.28 11.40
N TRP A 46 -4.81 2.97 12.52
CA TRP A 46 -6.11 3.55 12.80
C TRP A 46 -6.05 5.06 12.68
N LEU A 47 -7.03 5.61 11.99
CA LEU A 47 -7.10 7.01 11.59
C LEU A 47 -8.38 7.64 12.09
N ARG A 48 -8.29 8.93 12.40
CA ARG A 48 -9.43 9.82 12.57
C ARG A 48 -9.31 10.93 11.54
N ASP A 49 -10.33 11.10 10.70
CA ASP A 49 -10.37 12.15 9.67
C ASP A 49 -9.13 12.14 8.74
N SER A 50 -8.69 10.94 8.34
CA SER A 50 -7.47 10.69 7.54
C SER A 50 -6.15 11.09 8.22
N VAL A 51 -6.15 11.24 9.54
CA VAL A 51 -4.95 11.47 10.36
C VAL A 51 -4.70 10.23 11.21
N PRO A 52 -3.57 9.50 11.03
CA PRO A 52 -3.18 8.41 11.90
C PRO A 52 -3.09 8.85 13.35
N GLN A 53 -3.64 8.03 14.24
CA GLN A 53 -3.57 8.26 15.68
C GLN A 53 -2.71 7.21 16.37
N CYS A 54 -2.74 5.98 15.87
CA CYS A 54 -1.87 4.88 16.27
C CYS A 54 -1.77 3.83 15.17
N SER A 55 -0.81 2.92 15.27
CA SER A 55 -0.62 1.82 14.35
C SER A 55 -0.17 0.53 15.03
N SER A 56 -0.03 -0.54 14.27
CA SER A 56 0.60 -1.78 14.73
C SER A 56 2.07 -1.58 15.14
N LEU A 57 2.74 -0.56 14.60
CA LEU A 57 4.14 -0.27 14.85
C LEU A 57 4.33 0.80 15.93
N GLU A 58 3.43 1.79 16.00
CA GLU A 58 3.53 2.91 16.94
C GLU A 58 2.28 3.03 17.83
N ASP A 59 2.48 3.14 19.15
CA ASP A 59 1.38 3.37 20.10
C ASP A 59 0.74 4.76 19.90
N ARG A 60 1.51 5.71 19.35
CA ARG A 60 1.06 7.06 18.99
C ARG A 60 1.72 7.47 17.68
N SER A 61 0.91 7.65 16.66
CA SER A 61 1.38 8.08 15.34
C SER A 61 1.67 9.58 15.31
N ALA A 62 2.66 9.99 14.52
CA ALA A 62 2.84 11.39 14.17
C ALA A 62 1.62 11.89 13.37
N PRO A 63 1.07 13.09 13.67
CA PRO A 63 -0.14 13.58 13.03
C PRO A 63 0.17 14.05 11.61
N VAL A 64 0.17 13.11 10.66
CA VAL A 64 0.34 13.38 9.23
C VAL A 64 -1.00 13.14 8.54
N LYS A 65 -1.60 14.19 7.98
CA LYS A 65 -2.87 14.04 7.25
C LYS A 65 -2.63 13.45 5.87
N PHE A 66 -3.24 12.30 5.59
CA PHE A 66 -3.24 11.74 4.24
C PHE A 66 -4.04 12.65 3.29
N PRO A 67 -3.55 12.88 2.05
CA PRO A 67 -4.30 13.62 1.04
C PRO A 67 -5.48 12.81 0.53
N GLU A 68 -6.26 13.39 -0.38
CA GLU A 68 -7.27 12.64 -1.14
C GLU A 68 -6.66 11.40 -1.82
N PRO A 69 -7.42 10.29 -1.91
CA PRO A 69 -6.92 9.06 -2.51
C PRO A 69 -6.62 9.20 -4.00
N ASP A 70 -5.60 8.48 -4.45
CA ASP A 70 -5.21 8.43 -5.86
C ASP A 70 -6.27 7.70 -6.70
N SER A 71 -6.92 6.71 -6.10
CA SER A 71 -8.07 5.98 -6.65
C SER A 71 -8.99 5.45 -5.55
N ILE A 72 -10.23 5.17 -5.94
CA ILE A 72 -11.22 4.47 -5.12
C ILE A 72 -11.62 3.22 -5.90
N THR A 73 -11.60 2.06 -5.26
CA THR A 73 -11.99 0.79 -5.87
C THR A 73 -13.51 0.72 -6.01
N SER A 74 -14.01 -0.17 -6.88
CA SER A 74 -15.46 -0.33 -7.09
C SER A 74 -16.23 -0.76 -5.84
N ASP A 75 -15.53 -1.40 -4.89
CA ASP A 75 -16.03 -1.82 -3.58
C ASP A 75 -15.72 -0.81 -2.46
N GLY A 76 -15.27 0.40 -2.80
CA GLY A 76 -15.22 1.54 -1.88
C GLY A 76 -13.91 1.74 -1.11
N TYR A 77 -12.90 0.90 -1.29
CA TYR A 77 -11.60 1.08 -0.65
C TYR A 77 -10.83 2.23 -1.30
N ARG A 78 -10.17 3.02 -0.47
CA ARG A 78 -9.35 4.17 -0.87
C ARG A 78 -7.91 3.73 -1.03
N ALA A 79 -7.22 4.13 -2.10
CA ALA A 79 -5.84 3.73 -2.35
C ALA A 79 -4.91 4.93 -2.58
N TRP A 80 -3.69 4.81 -2.08
CA TRP A 80 -2.62 5.79 -2.26
C TRP A 80 -1.30 5.09 -2.61
N LEU A 81 -0.51 5.74 -3.46
CA LEU A 81 0.93 5.52 -3.52
C LEU A 81 1.62 6.67 -2.80
N THR A 82 2.25 6.37 -1.67
CA THR A 82 2.66 7.39 -0.70
C THR A 82 4.05 7.15 -0.14
N THR A 83 4.74 8.22 0.23
CA THR A 83 5.91 8.17 1.12
C THR A 83 5.57 8.70 2.51
N LEU A 84 4.34 9.18 2.73
CA LEU A 84 3.86 9.62 4.03
C LEU A 84 3.71 8.40 4.95
N ASN A 85 4.35 8.47 6.10
CA ASN A 85 4.23 7.50 7.19
C ASN A 85 4.48 8.23 8.52
N ASP A 86 4.07 7.59 9.60
CA ASP A 86 4.26 8.03 10.99
C ASP A 86 5.60 7.57 11.60
N LEU A 87 6.39 6.79 10.86
CA LEU A 87 7.67 6.22 11.29
C LEU A 87 8.88 7.11 10.98
N GLY A 88 8.69 8.24 10.31
CA GLY A 88 9.77 9.15 9.91
C GLY A 88 10.73 8.59 8.84
N MET A 89 10.33 7.51 8.15
CA MET A 89 11.14 6.87 7.11
C MET A 89 10.83 7.44 5.73
N GLN A 90 11.82 7.43 4.82
CA GLN A 90 11.60 7.76 3.41
C GLN A 90 11.44 6.48 2.60
N ARG A 91 10.28 5.83 2.73
CA ARG A 91 9.93 4.60 2.01
C ARG A 91 8.61 4.78 1.26
N ARG A 92 8.61 4.42 -0.02
CA ARG A 92 7.40 4.43 -0.84
C ARG A 92 6.58 3.17 -0.58
N MET A 93 5.32 3.34 -0.21
CA MET A 93 4.38 2.29 0.16
C MET A 93 3.08 2.43 -0.64
N THR A 94 2.36 1.32 -0.83
CA THR A 94 0.95 1.38 -1.20
C THR A 94 0.11 1.36 0.06
N ALA A 95 -0.74 2.37 0.23
CA ALA A 95 -1.72 2.40 1.31
C ALA A 95 -3.10 2.02 0.76
N LEU A 96 -3.82 1.16 1.47
CA LEU A 96 -5.23 0.86 1.21
C LEU A 96 -6.03 1.15 2.47
N GLY A 97 -7.14 1.87 2.36
CA GLY A 97 -7.95 2.31 3.49
C GLY A 97 -9.43 1.96 3.35
N SER A 98 -10.05 1.61 4.47
CA SER A 98 -11.48 1.36 4.66
C SER A 98 -12.13 2.57 5.34
N ASP A 99 -12.89 2.42 6.43
CA ASP A 99 -13.53 3.53 7.14
C ASP A 99 -12.49 4.26 8.00
N ASN A 100 -12.03 3.61 9.07
CA ASN A 100 -11.09 4.18 10.03
C ASN A 100 -9.74 3.47 10.04
N HIS A 101 -9.58 2.40 9.25
CA HIS A 101 -8.32 1.67 9.16
C HIS A 101 -7.64 1.83 7.81
N MET A 102 -6.32 1.68 7.83
CA MET A 102 -5.46 1.67 6.65
C MET A 102 -4.40 0.58 6.80
N VAL A 103 -4.01 -0.04 5.70
CA VAL A 103 -2.89 -0.98 5.65
C VAL A 103 -1.80 -0.45 4.73
N MET A 104 -0.55 -0.66 5.12
CA MET A 104 0.63 -0.35 4.31
C MET A 104 1.20 -1.63 3.72
N ILE A 105 1.44 -1.61 2.42
CA ILE A 105 1.90 -2.76 1.63
C ILE A 105 3.14 -2.35 0.86
N ASP A 106 4.16 -3.23 0.81
CA ASP A 106 5.28 -3.00 -0.11
C ASP A 106 4.72 -3.00 -1.52
N PRO A 107 4.86 -1.92 -2.29
CA PRO A 107 4.30 -1.90 -3.62
C PRO A 107 4.98 -2.95 -4.54
N ALA A 108 6.19 -3.43 -4.19
CA ALA A 108 6.83 -4.56 -4.88
C ALA A 108 6.09 -5.89 -4.69
N SER A 109 5.26 -6.03 -3.64
CA SER A 109 4.42 -7.21 -3.43
C SER A 109 3.45 -7.45 -4.58
N PHE A 110 3.06 -6.40 -5.32
CA PHE A 110 2.17 -6.51 -6.47
C PHE A 110 2.87 -7.08 -7.71
N ILE A 111 4.21 -7.12 -7.73
CA ILE A 111 5.00 -7.71 -8.81
C ILE A 111 5.16 -9.20 -8.52
N ASP A 112 4.16 -9.98 -8.94
CA ASP A 112 4.22 -11.44 -8.89
C ASP A 112 4.91 -11.97 -10.14
N VAL A 113 6.25 -11.95 -10.13
CA VAL A 113 7.06 -12.50 -11.23
C VAL A 113 7.89 -13.64 -10.64
N VAL A 114 7.41 -14.86 -10.81
CA VAL A 114 8.25 -16.05 -10.63
C VAL A 114 9.22 -16.09 -11.81
N GLN A 115 10.50 -15.80 -11.57
CA GLN A 115 11.55 -15.91 -12.59
C GLN A 115 11.75 -17.39 -12.96
N LEU A 116 11.08 -17.85 -14.02
CA LEU A 116 11.25 -19.21 -14.57
C LEU A 116 12.24 -19.24 -15.74
N SER A 117 12.76 -18.10 -16.21
CA SER A 117 13.67 -18.02 -17.36
C SER A 117 14.93 -17.18 -17.06
N PRO A 118 16.09 -17.54 -17.66
CA PRO A 118 17.33 -16.76 -17.54
C PRO A 118 17.33 -15.43 -18.32
N ASP A 119 16.29 -15.15 -19.10
CA ASP A 119 16.07 -13.82 -19.67
C ASP A 119 15.52 -12.90 -18.57
N GLU A 120 16.22 -11.82 -18.27
CA GLU A 120 15.85 -10.81 -17.26
C GLU A 120 14.54 -10.11 -17.65
N ILE A 121 13.41 -10.69 -17.26
CA ILE A 121 12.10 -10.03 -17.38
C ILE A 121 12.02 -8.97 -16.28
N HIS A 122 12.27 -7.72 -16.66
CA HIS A 122 11.99 -6.57 -15.80
C HIS A 122 10.51 -6.22 -15.87
N THR A 123 9.87 -6.06 -14.71
CA THR A 123 8.45 -5.74 -14.62
C THR A 123 8.25 -4.40 -13.94
N VAL A 124 7.35 -3.61 -14.51
CA VAL A 124 7.00 -2.27 -14.03
C VAL A 124 5.50 -2.19 -13.86
N LEU A 125 5.05 -1.84 -12.65
CA LEU A 125 3.68 -1.41 -12.43
C LEU A 125 3.59 0.09 -12.74
N PHE A 126 2.82 0.46 -13.76
CA PHE A 126 2.69 1.84 -14.22
C PHE A 126 1.30 2.41 -13.96
N GLY A 127 1.24 3.56 -13.29
CA GLY A 127 0.00 4.29 -13.09
C GLY A 127 -0.29 5.19 -14.29
N THR A 128 -1.32 4.87 -15.07
CA THR A 128 -1.68 5.62 -16.28
C THR A 128 -2.19 7.03 -15.99
N ARG A 129 -2.89 7.24 -14.88
CA ARG A 129 -3.48 8.55 -14.53
C ARG A 129 -2.43 9.63 -14.23
N ARG A 130 -1.31 9.26 -13.61
CA ARG A 130 -0.21 10.19 -13.25
C ARG A 130 1.06 9.95 -14.08
N GLU A 131 0.96 9.11 -15.10
CA GLU A 131 2.05 8.71 -16.00
C GLU A 131 3.37 8.38 -15.27
N GLN A 132 3.29 7.64 -14.15
CA GLN A 132 4.45 7.33 -13.32
C GLN A 132 4.60 5.85 -13.01
N ALA A 133 5.86 5.38 -12.94
CA ALA A 133 6.18 4.06 -12.41
C ALA A 133 5.87 4.01 -10.91
N ILE A 134 5.04 3.05 -10.53
CA ILE A 134 4.65 2.78 -9.14
C ILE A 134 5.75 1.96 -8.48
N VAL A 135 6.12 0.85 -9.10
CA VAL A 135 7.28 0.01 -8.76
C VAL A 135 7.87 -0.57 -10.02
N SER A 136 9.17 -0.80 -9.96
CA SER A 136 9.90 -1.58 -10.94
C SER A 136 10.75 -2.63 -10.22
N SER A 137 10.88 -3.81 -10.82
CA SER A 137 11.78 -4.85 -10.32
C SER A 137 13.26 -4.43 -10.36
N GLU A 138 13.62 -3.48 -11.22
CA GLU A 138 14.93 -2.85 -11.30
C GLU A 138 14.84 -1.37 -11.72
N LYS A 139 15.95 -0.62 -11.67
CA LYS A 139 15.98 0.72 -12.27
C LYS A 139 15.76 0.61 -13.78
N ILE A 140 14.68 1.22 -14.27
CA ILE A 140 14.38 1.25 -15.71
C ILE A 140 15.38 2.18 -16.39
N ASP A 141 16.06 1.68 -17.42
CA ASP A 141 16.89 2.52 -18.28
C ASP A 141 16.03 3.64 -18.92
N PRO A 142 16.40 4.92 -18.77
CA PRO A 142 15.68 6.04 -19.37
C PRO A 142 15.45 5.91 -20.88
N LEU A 143 16.38 5.29 -21.63
CA LEU A 143 16.27 5.07 -23.07
C LEU A 143 15.20 4.02 -23.40
N ILE A 144 15.05 2.99 -22.57
CA ILE A 144 13.98 1.99 -22.69
C ILE A 144 12.64 2.63 -22.35
N TRP A 145 12.61 3.47 -21.32
CA TRP A 145 11.39 4.18 -20.90
C TRP A 145 10.83 5.10 -21.98
N GLU A 146 11.69 5.87 -22.64
CA GLU A 146 11.28 6.72 -23.77
C GLU A 146 10.78 5.90 -24.96
N LYS A 147 11.34 4.71 -25.21
CA LYS A 147 10.80 3.79 -26.23
C LYS A 147 9.39 3.30 -25.88
N ILE A 148 9.14 2.96 -24.61
CA ILE A 148 7.82 2.51 -24.13
C ILE A 148 6.78 3.62 -24.30
N LYS A 149 7.09 4.87 -23.89
CA LYS A 149 6.19 6.03 -24.07
C LYS A 149 5.85 6.29 -25.53
N ASN A 150 6.84 6.18 -26.42
CA ASN A 150 6.65 6.46 -27.84
C ASN A 150 5.86 5.36 -28.58
N GLN A 151 5.80 4.14 -28.02
CA GLN A 151 4.97 3.06 -28.55
C GLN A 151 3.50 3.18 -28.12
N SER A 152 3.22 3.67 -26.91
CA SER A 152 1.85 3.91 -26.45
C SER A 152 1.18 5.11 -27.12
N ALA A 153 1.95 6.08 -27.60
CA ALA A 153 1.43 7.25 -28.34
C ALA A 153 1.04 6.97 -29.81
N LYS A 154 1.32 5.77 -30.33
CA LYS A 154 1.04 5.37 -31.73
C LYS A 154 -0.21 4.50 -31.90
N ARG A 155 -1.07 4.38 -30.89
CA ARG A 155 -2.36 3.70 -30.96
C ARG A 155 -3.52 4.66 -30.83
#